data_AF-A0A538KVU7-F1
#
_entry.id   AF-A0A538KVU7-F1
#
_cell.length_a   1.000
_cell.length_b   1.000
_cell.length_c   1.000
_cell.angle_alpha   90.00
_cell.angle_beta   90.00
_cell.angle_gamma   90.00
#
_symmetry.space_group_name_H-M   'P 1'
#
loop_
_entity.id
_entity.type
_entity.pdbx_description
1 polymer ?
#
loop_
_entity_poly.entity_id
_entity_poly.type
_entity_poly.pdbx_seq_one_letter_code
_entity_poly.pdbx_strand_id
1 'polypeptide(L)' 'MQAGKPADEARGRELRALEREERARAHQSEAERRAAEDADPEHAKVHKDEAATHARAAKLHAEAARTQARHHREHSGE' A
#
# COMPACT_ATOMS: atom_id res chain seq x y z
N MET A 1 -11.42 9.81 -30.84
CA MET A 1 -10.97 9.71 -29.43
C MET A 1 -11.05 8.24 -29.05
N GLN A 2 -9.90 7.59 -28.90
CA GLN A 2 -9.82 6.14 -28.71
C GLN A 2 -10.02 5.86 -27.22
N ALA A 3 -11.16 5.26 -26.85
CA ALA A 3 -11.41 4.80 -25.51
C ALA A 3 -10.35 3.73 -25.18
N GLY A 4 -9.42 4.06 -24.28
CA GLY A 4 -8.55 3.06 -23.68
C GLY A 4 -9.44 1.98 -23.05
N LYS A 5 -9.16 0.71 -23.33
CA LYS A 5 -10.05 -0.39 -22.94
C LYS A 5 -10.16 -0.42 -21.41
N PRO A 6 -11.35 -0.64 -20.83
CA PRO A 6 -11.56 -0.65 -19.38
C PRO A 6 -10.67 -1.64 -18.61
N ALA A 7 -10.18 -2.69 -19.28
CA ALA A 7 -9.19 -3.63 -18.73
C ALA A 7 -7.81 -3.00 -18.46
N ASP A 8 -7.34 -2.10 -19.31
CA ASP A 8 -6.05 -1.41 -19.14
C ASP A 8 -6.11 -0.42 -17.97
N GLU A 9 -7.27 0.22 -17.77
CA GLU A 9 -7.49 1.11 -16.63
C GLU A 9 -7.58 0.37 -15.30
N ALA A 10 -8.25 -0.80 -15.27
CA ALA A 10 -8.38 -1.63 -14.08
C ALA A 10 -7.00 -2.18 -13.65
N ARG A 11 -6.23 -2.72 -14.60
CA ARG A 11 -4.85 -3.16 -14.37
C ARG A 11 -3.96 -2.02 -13.89
N GLY A 12 -4.11 -0.83 -14.46
CA GLY A 12 -3.39 0.36 -14.02
C GLY A 12 -3.74 0.77 -12.58
N ARG A 13 -4.99 0.60 -12.14
CA ARG A 13 -5.41 0.89 -10.75
C ARG A 13 -4.83 -0.14 -9.78
N GLU A 14 -4.84 -1.41 -10.14
CA GLU A 14 -4.25 -2.49 -9.35
C GLU A 14 -2.74 -2.27 -9.14
N LEU A 15 -2.00 -2.00 -10.21
CA LEU A 15 -0.56 -1.72 -10.14
C LEU A 15 -0.26 -0.52 -9.22
N ARG A 16 -1.02 0.58 -9.34
CA ARG A 16 -0.87 1.73 -8.45
C ARG A 16 -1.18 1.41 -6.99
N ALA A 17 -2.11 0.49 -6.72
CA ALA A 17 -2.41 0.06 -5.36
C ALA A 17 -1.26 -0.79 -4.79
N LEU A 18 -0.69 -1.69 -5.59
CA LEU A 18 0.50 -2.47 -5.21
C LEU A 18 1.72 -1.57 -4.96
N GLU A 19 1.98 -0.58 -5.82
CA GLU A 19 3.05 0.41 -5.61
C GLU A 19 2.84 1.25 -4.33
N ARG A 20 1.59 1.50 -3.94
CA ARG A 20 1.29 2.20 -2.68
C ARG A 20 1.50 1.28 -1.48
N GLU A 21 1.12 0.02 -1.59
CA GLU A 21 1.42 -1.00 -0.58
C GLU A 21 2.94 -1.11 -0.36
N GLU A 22 3.71 -1.26 -1.44
CA GLU A 22 5.17 -1.38 -1.37
C GLU A 22 5.82 -0.17 -0.71
N ARG A 23 5.43 1.05 -1.12
CA ARG A 23 5.92 2.28 -0.47
C ARG A 23 5.54 2.35 1.00
N ALA A 24 4.32 1.97 1.36
CA ALA A 24 3.90 1.94 2.76
C ALA A 24 4.73 0.93 3.56
N ARG A 25 5.05 -0.24 3.01
CA ARG A 25 5.96 -1.20 3.66
C ARG A 25 7.38 -0.64 3.79
N ALA A 26 7.88 0.07 2.79
CA ALA A 26 9.21 0.70 2.85
C ALA A 26 9.28 1.74 3.97
N HIS A 27 8.25 2.59 4.10
CA HIS A 27 8.16 3.56 5.18
C HIS A 27 7.98 2.91 6.56
N GLN A 28 7.22 1.82 6.65
CA GLN A 28 7.16 1.03 7.89
C GLN A 28 8.54 0.57 8.30
N SER A 29 9.27 -0.11 7.41
CA SER A 29 10.61 -0.64 7.71
C SER A 29 11.60 0.47 8.08
N GLU A 30 11.52 1.62 7.41
CA GLU A 30 12.36 2.77 7.74
C GLU A 30 12.05 3.32 9.14
N ALA A 31 10.77 3.48 9.49
CA ALA A 31 10.35 3.94 10.80
C ALA A 31 10.74 2.93 11.90
N GLU A 32 10.60 1.62 11.65
CA GLU A 32 11.07 0.58 12.58
C GLU A 32 12.58 0.65 12.80
N ARG A 33 13.37 0.86 11.73
CA ARG A 33 14.82 1.03 11.85
C ARG A 33 15.16 2.27 12.68
N ARG A 34 14.54 3.41 12.39
CA ARG A 34 14.75 4.64 13.16
C ARG A 34 14.40 4.44 14.63
N ALA A 35 13.30 3.77 14.93
CA ALA A 35 12.91 3.45 16.32
C ALA A 35 13.92 2.57 17.05
N ALA A 36 14.62 1.67 16.33
CA ALA A 36 15.62 0.77 16.91
C ALA A 36 16.97 1.46 17.13
N GLU A 37 17.30 2.45 16.30
CA GLU A 37 18.54 3.22 16.37
C GLU A 37 18.43 4.42 17.33
N ASP A 38 17.21 4.83 17.70
CA ASP A 38 17.01 5.99 18.56
C ASP A 38 17.36 5.74 20.03
N ALA A 39 18.12 6.66 20.61
CA ALA A 39 18.53 6.60 22.01
C ALA A 39 17.50 7.26 22.95
N ASP A 40 16.62 8.12 22.42
CA ASP A 40 15.54 8.76 23.18
C ASP A 40 14.29 7.86 23.14
N PRO A 41 13.81 7.37 24.30
CA PRO A 41 12.64 6.48 24.35
C PRO A 41 11.35 7.14 23.85
N GLU A 42 11.19 8.45 24.02
CA GLU A 42 9.99 9.16 23.53
C GLU A 42 10.04 9.32 22.01
N HIS A 43 11.22 9.57 21.45
CA HIS A 43 11.38 9.65 19.99
C HIS A 43 11.25 8.26 19.33
N ALA A 44 11.84 7.23 19.94
CA ALA A 44 11.64 5.84 19.53
C ALA A 44 10.15 5.45 19.51
N LYS A 45 9.36 5.94 20.47
CA LYS A 45 7.91 5.69 20.52
C LYS A 45 7.19 6.34 19.34
N VAL A 46 7.54 7.58 18.98
CA VAL A 46 6.99 8.25 17.79
C VAL A 46 7.25 7.44 16.52
N HIS A 47 8.48 6.95 16.33
CA HIS A 47 8.79 6.11 15.17
C HIS A 47 8.07 4.76 15.16
N LYS A 48 7.80 4.16 16.34
CA LYS A 48 6.96 2.95 16.44
C LYS A 48 5.51 3.23 16.02
N ASP A 49 4.95 4.36 16.44
CA ASP A 49 3.59 4.77 16.07
C ASP A 49 3.49 5.08 14.56
N GLU A 50 4.54 5.69 13.99
CA GLU A 50 4.69 5.93 12.55
C GLU A 50 4.75 4.61 11.77
N ALA A 51 5.59 3.66 12.21
CA ALA A 51 5.67 2.32 11.63
C ALA A 51 4.30 1.61 11.65
N ALA A 52 3.59 1.65 12.79
CA ALA A 52 2.26 1.05 12.90
C ALA A 52 1.25 1.70 11.95
N THR A 53 1.36 3.00 11.71
CA THR A 53 0.53 3.72 10.74
C THR A 53 0.80 3.26 9.32
N HIS A 54 2.08 3.15 8.94
CA HIS A 54 2.47 2.66 7.62
C HIS A 54 2.10 1.20 7.39
N ALA A 55 2.21 0.34 8.42
CA ALA A 55 1.75 -1.05 8.35
C ALA A 55 0.24 -1.14 8.07
N ARG A 56 -0.57 -0.30 8.74
CA ARG A 56 -2.03 -0.22 8.47
C ARG A 56 -2.30 0.27 7.06
N ALA A 57 -1.58 1.28 6.58
CA ALA A 57 -1.72 1.79 5.21
C ALA A 57 -1.39 0.71 4.16
N ALA A 58 -0.29 -0.03 4.35
CA ALA A 58 0.09 -1.14 3.47
C ALA A 58 -1.03 -2.19 3.36
N LYS A 59 -1.61 -2.59 4.51
CA LYS A 59 -2.73 -3.53 4.56
C LYS A 59 -3.94 -3.03 3.77
N LEU A 60 -4.32 -1.76 3.95
CA LEU A 60 -5.45 -1.16 3.23
C LEU A 60 -5.20 -1.12 1.72
N HIS A 61 -3.97 -0.80 1.29
CA HIS A 61 -3.61 -0.81 -0.13
C HIS A 61 -3.65 -2.22 -0.73
N ALA A 62 -3.20 -3.24 0.02
CA ALA A 62 -3.30 -4.63 -0.37
C ALA A 62 -4.77 -5.09 -0.52
N GLU A 63 -5.63 -4.73 0.44
CA GLU A 63 -7.06 -5.05 0.41
C GLU A 63 -7.78 -4.36 -0.75
N ALA A 64 -7.44 -3.11 -1.02
CA ALA A 64 -7.95 -2.38 -2.18
C ALA A 64 -7.55 -3.04 -3.50
N ALA A 65 -6.27 -3.43 -3.66
CA ALA A 65 -5.79 -4.14 -4.85
C ALA A 65 -6.55 -5.46 -5.06
N ARG A 66 -6.70 -6.28 -4.01
CA ARG A 66 -7.45 -7.55 -4.07
C ARG A 66 -8.91 -7.36 -4.43
N THR A 67 -9.54 -6.32 -3.88
CA THR A 67 -10.95 -6.00 -4.16
C THR A 67 -11.13 -5.57 -5.61
N GLN A 68 -10.22 -4.76 -6.14
CA GLN A 68 -10.21 -4.35 -7.55
C GLN A 68 -10.00 -5.54 -8.48
N ALA A 69 -9.04 -6.41 -8.18
CA ALA A 69 -8.79 -7.63 -8.94
C ALA A 69 -10.00 -8.58 -8.94
N ARG A 70 -10.70 -8.70 -7.81
CA ARG A 70 -11.95 -9.49 -7.72
C ARG A 70 -13.05 -8.88 -8.57
N HIS A 71 -13.33 -7.59 -8.40
CA HIS A 71 -14.35 -6.89 -9.20
C HIS A 71 -14.06 -6.99 -10.70
N HIS A 72 -12.79 -6.90 -11.12
CA HIS A 72 -12.41 -7.08 -12.51
C HIS A 72 -12.77 -8.49 -13.02
N ARG A 73 -12.40 -9.55 -12.29
CA ARG A 73 -12.74 -10.93 -12.65
C ARG A 73 -14.26 -11.17 -12.74
N GLU A 74 -15.03 -10.60 -11.82
CA GLU A 74 -16.49 -10.79 -11.77
C GLU A 74 -17.25 -10.01 -12.86
N HIS A 75 -16.74 -8.85 -13.28
CA HIS A 75 -17.45 -7.94 -14.19
C HIS A 75 -16.82 -7.77 -15.58
N SER A 76 -15.61 -8.27 -15.80
CA SER A 76 -14.89 -8.11 -17.07
C SER A 76 -14.71 -9.42 -17.83
N GLY A 77 -15.57 -10.42 -17.52
CA GLY A 77 -15.52 -11.80 -18.00
C GLY A 77 -14.76 -12.02 -19.32
N GLU A 78 -13.62 -12.68 -19.19
CA GLU A 78 -13.14 -13.69 -20.14
C GLU A 78 -13.51 -15.07 -19.58
#